data_AF-A0A7X2MHK8-F1
#
_entry.id   AF-A0A7X2MHK8-F1
#
_cell.length_a   1.000
_cell.length_b   1.000
_cell.length_c   1.000
_cell.angle_alpha   90.00
_cell.angle_beta   90.00
_cell.angle_gamma   90.00
#
_symmetry.space_group_name_H-M   'P 1'
#
loop_
_entity.id
_entity.type
_entity.pdbx_description
1 polymer ?
#
loop_
_entity_poly.entity_id
_entity_poly.type
_entity_poly.pdbx_seq_one_letter_code
_entity_poly.pdbx_strand_id
1 'polypeptide(L)'
;YKKRGRMIAPLMSGGGQEKALRSGTENLPAIASMAKALRLTLENEEKKVAQQKAIKEKIYNHISKRSKLTVFSKLNDEFAPHILCFAISGVRGETIVHAFENYDIYIST
;
A
#
# COMPACT_ATOMS: atom_id res chain seq x y z
N TYR A 1 -10.49 -2.26 15.42
CA TYR A 1 -10.28 -2.97 16.71
C TYR A 1 -11.02 -2.22 17.81
N LYS A 2 -11.96 -2.85 18.53
CA LYS A 2 -12.69 -2.26 19.67
C LYS A 2 -12.27 -2.99 20.94
N LYS A 3 -11.77 -2.26 21.95
CA LYS A 3 -11.44 -2.85 23.26
C LYS A 3 -12.71 -3.41 23.89
N ARG A 4 -12.66 -4.64 24.41
CA ARG A 4 -13.79 -5.31 25.08
C ARG A 4 -14.37 -4.39 26.17
N GLY A 5 -15.69 -4.26 26.21
CA GLY A 5 -16.41 -3.41 27.17
C GLY A 5 -16.52 -1.92 26.80
N ARG A 6 -15.90 -1.45 25.71
CA ARG A 6 -16.07 -0.07 25.24
C ARG A 6 -17.15 0.03 24.16
N MET A 7 -18.00 1.05 24.21
CA MET A 7 -18.92 1.39 23.12
C MET A 7 -18.25 2.42 22.23
N ILE A 8 -18.33 2.21 20.91
CA ILE A 8 -17.89 3.21 19.92
C ILE A 8 -19.16 3.93 19.50
N ALA A 9 -19.20 5.25 19.68
CA ALA A 9 -20.28 6.05 19.14
C ALA A 9 -20.16 6.08 17.61
N PRO A 10 -21.25 5.81 16.85
CA PRO A 10 -21.20 5.90 15.40
C PRO A 10 -20.91 7.34 14.97
N LEU A 11 -20.05 7.51 13.97
CA LEU A 11 -19.86 8.81 13.32
C LEU A 11 -21.07 9.21 12.48
N MET A 12 -21.81 8.21 11.98
CA MET A 12 -23.02 8.37 11.18
C MET A 12 -24.17 7.57 11.79
N SER A 13 -25.19 8.29 12.26
CA SER A 13 -26.44 7.72 12.77
C SER A 13 -27.48 7.60 11.64
N GLY A 14 -28.45 6.69 11.78
CA GLY A 14 -29.42 6.39 10.73
C GLY A 14 -29.98 4.98 10.82
N GLY A 15 -30.17 4.33 9.67
CA GLY A 15 -30.93 3.09 9.47
C GLY A 15 -30.39 1.81 10.12
N GLY A 16 -29.40 1.88 11.02
CA GLY A 16 -28.97 0.74 11.83
C GLY A 16 -28.04 -0.27 11.14
N GLN A 17 -27.56 0.02 9.93
CA GLN A 17 -26.55 -0.81 9.24
C GLN A 17 -25.27 -0.99 10.08
N GLU A 18 -24.51 -2.05 9.78
CA GLU A 18 -23.29 -2.42 10.53
C GLU A 18 -23.52 -2.46 12.06
N LYS A 19 -24.67 -2.99 12.50
CA LYS A 19 -25.08 -3.06 13.92
C LYS A 19 -25.16 -1.67 14.58
N ALA A 20 -25.69 -0.70 13.85
CA ALA A 20 -25.75 0.71 14.22
C ALA A 20 -24.37 1.39 14.46
N LEU A 21 -23.27 0.78 14.01
CA LEU A 21 -21.92 1.36 14.12
C LEU A 21 -21.58 2.27 12.94
N ARG A 22 -22.19 2.04 11.77
CA ARG A 22 -21.96 2.83 10.56
C ARG A 22 -23.20 2.79 9.67
N SER A 23 -24.03 3.82 9.79
CA SER A 23 -25.28 3.92 9.04
C SER A 23 -25.07 4.24 7.56
N GLY A 24 -26.07 3.93 6.75
CA GLY A 24 -26.09 4.14 5.29
C GLY A 24 -26.19 2.81 4.55
N THR A 25 -26.92 2.79 3.44
CA THR A 25 -27.10 1.59 2.60
C THR A 25 -25.75 0.99 2.22
N GLU A 26 -25.58 -0.31 2.45
CA GLU A 26 -24.32 -0.98 2.23
C GLU A 26 -23.94 -1.03 0.74
N ASN A 27 -22.66 -0.78 0.45
CA ASN A 27 -22.13 -0.95 -0.90
C ASN A 27 -21.89 -2.45 -1.18
N LEU A 28 -22.97 -3.20 -1.45
CA LEU A 28 -22.93 -4.65 -1.65
C LEU A 28 -21.92 -5.10 -2.72
N PRO A 29 -21.82 -4.43 -3.89
CA PRO A 29 -20.80 -4.80 -4.88
C PRO A 29 -19.37 -4.66 -4.36
N ALA A 30 -19.06 -3.55 -3.67
CA ALA A 30 -17.71 -3.35 -3.11
C ALA A 30 -17.40 -4.37 -2.00
N ILE A 31 -18.38 -4.72 -1.17
CA ILE A 31 -18.22 -5.74 -0.11
C ILE A 31 -17.89 -7.11 -0.74
N ALA A 32 -18.65 -7.53 -1.74
CA ALA A 32 -18.41 -8.79 -2.44
C ALA A 32 -17.04 -8.82 -3.14
N SER A 33 -16.69 -7.75 -3.84
CA SER A 33 -15.40 -7.62 -4.52
C SER A 33 -14.22 -7.61 -3.55
N MET A 34 -14.33 -6.88 -2.43
CA MET A 34 -13.29 -6.88 -1.39
C MET A 34 -13.09 -8.27 -0.79
N ALA A 35 -14.17 -9.01 -0.51
CA ALA A 35 -14.08 -10.38 -0.01
C ALA A 35 -13.39 -11.31 -1.00
N LYS A 36 -13.68 -11.19 -2.30
CA LYS A 36 -13.00 -11.99 -3.35
C LYS A 36 -11.53 -11.59 -3.52
N ALA A 37 -11.23 -10.29 -3.54
CA ALA A 37 -9.86 -9.79 -3.65
C ALA A 37 -8.99 -10.27 -2.49
N LEU A 38 -9.52 -10.26 -1.26
CA LEU A 38 -8.82 -10.79 -0.09
C LEU A 38 -8.52 -12.28 -0.23
N ARG A 39 -9.50 -13.11 -0.64
CA ARG A 39 -9.28 -14.54 -0.88
C ARG A 39 -8.18 -14.80 -1.92
N LEU A 40 -8.25 -14.13 -3.06
CA LEU A 40 -7.24 -14.25 -4.13
C LEU A 40 -5.84 -13.76 -3.69
N THR A 41 -5.79 -12.79 -2.79
CA THR A 41 -4.54 -12.30 -2.22
C THR A 41 -3.91 -13.36 -1.32
N LEU A 42 -4.71 -13.99 -0.45
CA LEU A 42 -4.26 -14.97 0.54
C LEU A 42 -3.93 -16.36 -0.04
N GLU A 43 -4.57 -16.79 -1.14
CA GLU A 43 -4.35 -18.12 -1.75
C GLU A 43 -2.87 -18.45 -2.06
N ASN A 44 -2.04 -17.45 -2.36
CA ASN A 44 -0.62 -17.62 -2.72
C ASN A 44 0.25 -16.50 -2.14
N GLU A 45 -0.08 -16.05 -0.93
CA GLU A 45 0.55 -14.88 -0.31
C GLU A 45 2.08 -15.02 -0.21
N GLU A 46 2.57 -16.13 0.34
CA GLU A 46 4.01 -16.34 0.56
C GLU A 46 4.83 -16.21 -0.74
N LYS A 47 4.35 -16.85 -1.81
CA LYS A 47 5.00 -16.80 -3.13
C LYS A 47 4.97 -15.38 -3.70
N LYS A 48 3.85 -14.67 -3.59
CA LYS A 48 3.72 -13.28 -4.08
C LYS A 48 4.62 -12.33 -3.28
N VAL A 49 4.68 -12.49 -1.96
CA VAL A 49 5.57 -11.71 -1.08
C VAL A 49 7.03 -11.98 -1.41
N ALA A 50 7.42 -13.24 -1.64
CA ALA A 50 8.78 -13.59 -2.05
C ALA A 50 9.16 -12.92 -3.39
N GLN A 51 8.25 -12.93 -4.37
CA GLN A 51 8.46 -12.24 -5.66
C GLN A 51 8.61 -10.72 -5.47
N GLN A 52 7.77 -10.09 -4.66
CA GLN A 52 7.86 -8.66 -4.34
C GLN A 52 9.19 -8.32 -3.69
N LYS A 53 9.63 -9.11 -2.70
CA LYS A 53 10.93 -8.95 -2.04
C LYS A 53 12.08 -9.02 -3.05
N ALA A 54 12.06 -10.00 -3.95
CA ALA A 54 13.09 -10.16 -4.98
C ALA A 54 13.15 -8.96 -5.94
N ILE A 55 11.99 -8.43 -6.36
CA ILE A 55 11.92 -7.23 -7.21
C ILE A 55 12.48 -6.01 -6.46
N LYS A 56 12.03 -5.78 -5.22
CA LYS A 56 12.50 -4.68 -4.37
C LYS A 56 14.01 -4.75 -4.16
N GLU A 57 14.54 -5.93 -3.86
CA GLU A 57 15.97 -6.16 -3.66
C GLU A 57 16.77 -5.87 -4.94
N LYS A 58 16.28 -6.31 -6.11
CA LYS A 58 16.93 -6.02 -7.39
C LYS A 58 17.05 -4.52 -7.65
N ILE A 59 15.98 -3.76 -7.43
CA ILE A 59 15.99 -2.30 -7.63
C ILE A 59 16.86 -1.64 -6.56
N TYR A 60 16.71 -2.02 -5.28
CA TYR A 60 17.50 -1.51 -4.17
C TYR A 60 19.01 -1.66 -4.42
N ASN A 61 19.46 -2.86 -4.81
CA ASN A 61 20.87 -3.14 -5.07
C ASN A 61 21.42 -2.35 -6.26
N HIS A 62 20.56 -1.95 -7.20
CA HIS A 62 20.93 -1.11 -8.34
C HIS A 62 21.08 0.37 -7.95
N ILE A 63 20.18 0.90 -7.12
CA ILE A 63 20.13 2.33 -6.80
C ILE A 63 20.99 2.71 -5.58
N SER A 64 21.15 1.81 -4.60
CA SER A 64 21.86 2.07 -3.33
C SER A 64 23.34 2.41 -3.51
N LYS A 65 23.95 2.03 -4.63
CA LYS A 65 25.37 2.26 -4.93
C LYS A 65 25.64 3.63 -5.57
N ARG A 66 24.60 4.43 -5.85
CA ARG A 66 24.71 5.69 -6.59
C ARG A 66 24.72 6.88 -5.63
N SER A 67 25.75 7.73 -5.71
CA SER A 67 25.99 8.84 -4.77
C SER A 67 24.88 9.91 -4.71
N LYS A 68 24.13 10.10 -5.81
CA LYS A 68 23.01 11.07 -5.85
C LYS A 68 21.68 10.50 -5.33
N LEU A 69 21.63 9.21 -5.00
CA LEU A 69 20.41 8.54 -4.56
C LEU A 69 20.47 8.27 -3.05
N THR A 70 19.37 8.57 -2.37
CA THR A 70 19.18 8.24 -0.95
C THR A 70 18.00 7.31 -0.83
N VAL A 71 18.21 6.08 -0.36
CA VAL A 71 17.13 5.10 -0.19
C VAL A 71 16.67 5.12 1.28
N PHE A 72 15.37 5.31 1.50
CA PHE A 72 14.78 5.34 2.85
C PHE A 72 14.28 3.95 3.28
N SER A 73 13.81 3.15 2.32
CA SER A 73 13.37 1.79 2.59
C SER A 73 14.55 0.86 2.89
N LYS A 74 14.32 -0.15 3.75
CA LYS A 74 15.28 -1.22 4.03
C LYS A 74 14.82 -2.56 3.47
N LEU A 75 15.77 -3.50 3.38
CA LEU A 75 15.55 -4.90 3.00
C LEU A 75 15.38 -5.78 4.26
N ASN A 76 14.46 -5.42 5.13
CA ASN A 76 14.10 -6.20 6.32
C ASN A 76 12.57 -6.29 6.46
N ASP A 77 12.10 -7.07 7.42
CA ASP A 77 10.67 -7.34 7.61
C ASP A 77 9.89 -6.19 8.28
N GLU A 78 10.57 -5.10 8.67
CA GLU A 78 9.91 -3.87 9.16
C GLU A 78 9.32 -3.03 8.03
N PHE A 79 9.70 -3.30 6.77
CA PHE A 79 9.22 -2.58 5.59
C PHE A 79 8.39 -3.48 4.68
N ALA A 80 7.33 -2.92 4.11
CA ALA A 80 6.52 -3.63 3.12
C ALA A 80 7.39 -4.15 1.96
N PRO A 81 7.15 -5.39 1.49
CA PRO A 81 7.97 -6.04 0.47
C PRO A 81 7.84 -5.41 -0.93
N HIS A 82 6.74 -4.70 -1.18
CA HIS A 82 6.42 -4.07 -2.48
C HIS A 82 6.62 -2.55 -2.51
N ILE A 83 7.12 -1.94 -1.43
CA ILE A 83 7.34 -0.49 -1.36
C ILE A 83 8.85 -0.21 -1.30
N LEU A 84 9.31 0.65 -2.20
CA LEU A 84 10.67 1.19 -2.25
C LEU A 84 10.60 2.72 -2.35
N CYS A 85 10.99 3.40 -1.28
CA CYS A 85 11.02 4.86 -1.21
C CYS A 85 12.47 5.35 -1.25
N PHE A 86 12.76 6.30 -2.14
CA PHE A 86 14.08 6.90 -2.32
C PHE A 86 13.96 8.35 -2.83
N ALA A 87 15.02 9.13 -2.68
CA ALA A 87 15.15 10.48 -3.20
C ALA A 87 16.36 10.60 -4.15
N ILE A 88 16.25 11.51 -5.12
CA ILE A 88 17.36 11.92 -6.00
C ILE A 88 17.77 13.33 -5.60
N SER A 89 19.00 13.49 -5.13
CA SER A 89 19.53 14.79 -4.69
C SER A 89 19.54 15.80 -5.84
N GLY A 90 19.00 16.98 -5.58
CA GLY A 90 18.92 18.09 -6.54
C GLY A 90 17.79 17.98 -7.56
N VAL A 91 16.86 17.02 -7.43
CA VAL A 91 15.71 16.88 -8.32
C VAL A 91 14.42 16.93 -7.51
N ARG A 92 13.46 17.75 -7.96
CA ARG A 92 12.12 17.83 -7.37
C ARG A 92 11.31 16.57 -7.68
N GLY A 93 10.48 16.12 -6.75
CA GLY A 93 9.67 14.92 -6.90
C GLY A 93 8.78 14.93 -8.14
N GLU A 94 8.13 16.06 -8.44
CA GLU A 94 7.23 16.17 -9.61
C GLU A 94 8.00 16.03 -10.93
N THR A 95 9.24 16.52 -10.98
CA THR A 95 10.13 16.34 -12.13
C THR A 95 10.48 14.86 -12.34
N ILE A 96 10.65 14.09 -11.26
CA ILE A 96 10.91 12.66 -11.34
C ILE A 96 9.68 11.92 -11.87
N VAL A 97 8.48 12.24 -11.36
CA VAL A 97 7.22 11.62 -11.83
C VAL A 97 7.07 11.78 -13.34
N HIS A 98 7.19 13.01 -13.86
CA HIS A 98 7.10 13.25 -15.31
C HIS A 98 8.23 12.61 -16.11
N ALA A 99 9.44 12.55 -15.56
CA ALA A 99 10.55 11.88 -16.23
C ALA A 99 10.29 10.37 -16.40
N PHE A 100 9.71 9.72 -15.39
CA PHE A 100 9.35 8.30 -15.45
C PHE A 100 8.09 8.04 -16.29
N GLU A 101 7.13 8.96 -16.30
CA GLU A 101 5.92 8.90 -17.12
C GLU A 101 6.25 8.83 -18.62
N ASN A 102 7.29 9.55 -19.09
CA ASN A 102 7.78 9.46 -20.47
C ASN A 102 8.31 8.06 -20.87
N TYR A 103 8.55 7.19 -19.89
CA TYR A 103 8.92 5.79 -20.09
C TYR A 103 7.77 4.82 -19.74
N ASP A 104 6.54 5.31 -19.64
CA ASP A 104 5.36 4.56 -19.20
C ASP A 104 5.48 3.96 -17.79
N ILE A 105 6.29 4.60 -16.92
CA ILE A 105 6.46 4.18 -15.53
C ILE A 105 5.78 5.20 -14.60
N TYR A 106 4.81 4.72 -13.84
CA TYR A 106 4.02 5.57 -12.94
C TYR A 106 4.49 5.38 -11.49
N ILE A 107 4.88 6.49 -10.87
CA ILE A 107 5.33 6.55 -9.47
C ILE A 107 4.64 7.69 -8.74
N SER A 108 4.65 7.66 -7.41
CA SER A 108 4.09 8.72 -6.55
C SER A 108 5.19 9.40 -5.73
N THR A 109 4.97 10.68 -5.41
CA THR A 109 5.77 11.46 -4.46
C THR A 109 5.12 11.50 -3.08
#